data_AF-A0A961BJP9-F1
#
_entry.id   AF-A0A961BJP9-F1
#
_cell.length_a   1.000
_cell.length_b   1.000
_cell.length_c   1.000
_cell.angle_alpha   90.00
_cell.angle_beta   90.00
_cell.angle_gamma   90.00
#
_symmetry.space_group_name_H-M   'P 1'
#
loop_
_entity.id
_entity.type
_entity.pdbx_description
1 polymer ?
#
loop_
_entity_poly.entity_id
_entity_poly.type
_entity_poly.pdbx_seq_one_letter_code
_entity_poly.pdbx_strand_id
1 'polypeptide(L)'
;MICENCAANEKRKNPTEEHGIPADPGTPPDSASTTEAFTKPMIQDDLDSATQEQTQPNVTIPVPVDSSTCSLCGREILDPAIASRPPRRRLFPNDQNSPVSPGDPRQDLAIHFDIDKLNASLYGEAAWRIFWTIIDIRDLPPFASLYEGDTDWTLEQNGVDNTYCIRVSCNESPVLAAIRDAFWDSVEYQAVKPLWPFQMDDNAQSQPLVEAGFVSYDHELKGACFNSKPALQSVDAIPLNLPLLFHEAMTAYRTSQPKYVPDSGSMPVFDQPRLQAAHEMFCDYLEAAPNDVEALLMRAQCNLDLGDLPIEEGIHDVETVLESNSIEARAYDLLGAFLYRKFAGENEIKANELMLENLRKVLEIDPQYSSDMGNRIALRTTSNHAFRKNMEDHERVL
;
A
#
# COMPACT_ATOMS: atom_id res chain seq x y z
N MET A 1 -25.54 24.71 -4.19
CA MET A 1 -24.41 24.75 -5.14
C MET A 1 -24.65 25.86 -6.14
N ILE A 2 -23.76 26.84 -6.20
CA ILE A 2 -23.84 27.96 -7.16
C ILE A 2 -23.06 27.53 -8.40
N CYS A 3 -23.70 27.63 -9.57
CA CYS A 3 -23.12 27.37 -10.88
C CYS A 3 -21.92 28.30 -11.14
N GLU A 4 -20.79 27.74 -11.54
CA GLU A 4 -19.47 28.41 -11.64
C GLU A 4 -19.37 29.56 -12.68
N ASN A 5 -20.44 29.91 -13.38
CA ASN A 5 -20.42 31.00 -14.37
C ASN A 5 -20.72 32.41 -13.81
N CYS A 6 -20.78 32.60 -12.49
CA CYS A 6 -21.12 33.90 -11.87
C CYS A 6 -20.02 34.55 -11.01
N ALA A 7 -18.84 33.92 -10.84
CA ALA A 7 -17.80 34.44 -9.94
C ALA A 7 -16.65 35.12 -10.71
N ALA A 8 -16.93 36.26 -11.35
CA ALA A 8 -15.89 37.10 -11.93
C ALA A 8 -16.14 38.58 -11.63
N ASN A 9 -15.81 39.00 -10.40
CA ASN A 9 -15.36 40.35 -10.06
C ASN A 9 -15.24 40.45 -8.53
N GLU A 10 -14.02 40.54 -8.00
CA GLU A 10 -13.66 41.67 -7.13
C GLU A 10 -12.16 41.71 -6.82
N LYS A 11 -11.69 42.93 -6.63
CA LYS A 11 -10.31 43.40 -6.75
C LYS A 11 -9.53 43.31 -5.44
N ARG A 12 -8.24 42.99 -5.61
CA ARG A 12 -7.06 43.48 -4.89
C ARG A 12 -7.28 44.60 -3.85
N LYS A 13 -6.69 44.43 -2.66
CA LYS A 13 -5.93 45.44 -1.91
C LYS A 13 -5.11 44.81 -0.76
N ASN A 14 -3.78 44.90 -0.85
CA ASN A 14 -2.85 44.95 0.29
C ASN A 14 -2.60 46.45 0.60
N PRO A 15 -2.28 46.86 1.85
CA PRO A 15 -0.84 46.93 2.20
C PRO A 15 -0.45 46.87 3.70
N THR A 16 0.86 46.70 3.85
CA THR A 16 1.81 47.32 4.81
C THR A 16 2.15 46.69 6.16
N GLU A 17 3.47 46.51 6.29
CA GLU A 17 4.35 46.24 7.41
C GLU A 17 4.23 47.28 8.55
N GLU A 18 4.58 46.89 9.77
CA GLU A 18 5.32 47.76 10.68
C GLU A 18 6.15 46.95 11.71
N HIS A 19 7.35 47.48 11.98
CA HIS A 19 8.43 46.95 12.80
C HIS A 19 8.19 47.08 14.32
N GLY A 20 8.84 46.20 15.12
CA GLY A 20 9.09 46.48 16.54
C GLY A 20 9.70 45.32 17.35
N ILE A 21 11.02 45.35 17.55
CA ILE A 21 11.82 44.65 18.59
C ILE A 21 12.44 45.80 19.42
N PRO A 22 12.48 45.80 20.77
CA PRO A 22 13.51 45.00 21.47
C PRO A 22 13.31 44.56 22.94
N ALA A 23 14.23 43.65 23.30
CA ALA A 23 14.98 43.50 24.57
C ALA A 23 14.49 42.51 25.66
N ASP A 24 15.30 41.46 25.78
CA ASP A 24 15.68 40.55 26.89
C ASP A 24 16.36 41.34 28.08
N PRO A 25 16.83 40.77 29.23
CA PRO A 25 16.69 39.44 29.84
C PRO A 25 16.33 39.44 31.35
N GLY A 26 16.08 38.27 31.93
CA GLY A 26 16.11 38.09 33.39
C GLY A 26 15.80 36.67 33.90
N THR A 27 16.84 35.88 34.13
CA THR A 27 16.82 34.56 34.81
C THR A 27 17.24 34.70 36.30
N PRO A 28 17.21 33.62 37.11
CA PRO A 28 16.26 33.28 38.17
C PRO A 28 16.84 33.53 39.60
N PRO A 29 16.29 33.02 40.73
CA PRO A 29 16.59 31.63 41.13
C PRO A 29 15.60 30.90 42.08
N ASP A 30 15.84 29.58 42.19
CA ASP A 30 15.84 28.72 43.40
C ASP A 30 14.57 28.33 44.20
N SER A 31 14.34 27.00 44.22
CA SER A 31 14.42 26.10 45.39
C SER A 31 13.17 25.53 46.08
N ALA A 32 13.33 24.24 46.42
CA ALA A 32 12.71 23.40 47.48
C ALA A 32 11.24 22.96 47.28
N SER A 33 10.94 21.67 47.08
CA SER A 33 10.99 20.53 48.02
C SER A 33 9.96 20.63 49.16
N THR A 34 8.89 19.84 49.09
CA THR A 34 8.40 19.04 50.24
C THR A 34 7.50 17.89 49.77
N THR A 35 7.90 16.71 50.20
CA THR A 35 7.12 15.48 50.36
C THR A 35 5.86 15.67 51.18
N GLU A 36 4.77 14.98 50.85
CA GLU A 36 3.92 14.36 51.88
C GLU A 36 3.10 13.20 51.31
N ALA A 37 3.22 12.06 51.99
CA ALA A 37 2.47 10.83 51.76
C ALA A 37 1.16 10.89 52.55
N PHE A 38 0.05 10.43 51.96
CA PHE A 38 -1.15 10.08 52.72
C PHE A 38 -1.68 8.70 52.29
N THR A 39 -1.96 7.90 53.31
CA THR A 39 -2.35 6.50 53.24
C THR A 39 -3.81 6.36 53.64
N LYS A 40 -4.58 5.57 52.85
CA LYS A 40 -5.80 4.80 53.21
C LYS A 40 -7.11 5.55 53.55
N PRO A 41 -8.30 4.87 53.56
CA PRO A 41 -8.61 3.49 53.12
C PRO A 41 -9.88 3.31 52.23
N MET A 42 -10.05 2.06 51.79
CA MET A 42 -11.27 1.41 51.27
C MET A 42 -12.55 1.77 52.03
N ILE A 43 -13.63 2.01 51.28
CA ILE A 43 -15.00 1.71 51.70
C ILE A 43 -15.66 0.91 50.57
N GLN A 44 -16.29 -0.18 50.98
CA GLN A 44 -17.02 -1.15 50.19
C GLN A 44 -18.46 -1.03 50.69
N ASP A 45 -19.41 -0.74 49.79
CA ASP A 45 -20.83 -0.83 50.06
C ASP A 45 -21.50 -1.55 48.87
N ASP A 46 -22.02 -2.74 49.18
CA ASP A 46 -23.08 -3.43 48.44
C ASP A 46 -24.39 -2.67 48.62
N LEU A 47 -25.24 -2.57 47.58
CA LEU A 47 -26.70 -2.81 47.69
C LEU A 47 -27.44 -2.60 46.34
N ASP A 48 -27.92 -3.73 45.81
CA ASP A 48 -29.21 -4.05 45.19
C ASP A 48 -30.14 -2.98 44.56
N SER A 49 -30.57 -3.36 43.35
CA SER A 49 -31.96 -3.37 42.84
C SER A 49 -32.71 -2.07 42.59
N ALA A 50 -32.98 -1.78 41.30
CA ALA A 50 -34.34 -1.49 40.84
C ALA A 50 -34.45 -1.55 39.30
N THR A 51 -35.24 -2.50 38.83
CA THR A 51 -35.77 -2.61 37.47
C THR A 51 -36.74 -1.46 37.20
N GLN A 52 -36.54 -0.69 36.14
CA GLN A 52 -37.58 0.15 35.54
C GLN A 52 -37.62 -0.05 34.03
N GLU A 53 -38.70 -0.70 33.57
CA GLU A 53 -39.16 -0.67 32.19
C GLU A 53 -39.53 0.78 31.83
N GLN A 54 -38.87 1.33 30.80
CA GLN A 54 -39.33 2.53 30.10
C GLN A 54 -39.63 2.18 28.64
N THR A 55 -40.91 2.31 28.32
CA THR A 55 -41.50 2.22 26.99
C THR A 55 -41.01 3.37 26.10
N GLN A 56 -40.41 3.06 24.94
CA GLN A 56 -40.02 4.06 23.94
C GLN A 56 -41.20 4.45 23.03
N PRO A 57 -41.32 5.74 22.62
CA PRO A 57 -42.28 6.16 21.61
C PRO A 57 -41.75 5.89 20.19
N ASN A 58 -42.70 5.49 19.34
CA ASN A 58 -42.52 5.18 17.93
C ASN A 58 -42.08 6.44 17.15
N VAL A 59 -40.86 6.44 16.60
CA VAL A 59 -40.36 7.51 15.72
C VAL A 59 -40.47 7.04 14.26
N THR A 60 -41.32 7.69 13.48
CA THR A 60 -41.42 7.49 12.03
C THR A 60 -40.28 8.23 11.34
N ILE A 61 -39.38 7.49 10.70
CA ILE A 61 -38.28 8.03 9.88
C ILE A 61 -38.81 8.29 8.46
N PRO A 62 -38.66 9.50 7.89
CA PRO A 62 -38.97 9.74 6.49
C PRO A 62 -37.89 9.09 5.60
N VAL A 63 -38.36 8.34 4.60
CA VAL A 63 -37.51 7.72 3.57
C VAL A 63 -36.87 8.83 2.72
N PRO A 64 -35.54 8.86 2.54
CA PRO A 64 -34.90 9.81 1.64
C PRO A 64 -35.26 9.47 0.20
N VAL A 65 -35.68 10.48 -0.54
CA VAL A 65 -35.95 10.38 -1.98
C VAL A 65 -34.65 10.68 -2.71
N ASP A 66 -34.06 9.67 -3.35
CA ASP A 66 -32.88 9.84 -4.22
C ASP A 66 -33.26 10.69 -5.43
N SER A 67 -32.87 11.97 -5.43
CA SER A 67 -32.98 12.84 -6.60
C SER A 67 -31.61 12.98 -7.27
N SER A 68 -31.28 12.06 -8.18
CA SER A 68 -30.06 12.08 -9.00
C SER A 68 -30.10 13.10 -10.16
N THR A 69 -31.09 14.00 -10.19
CA THR A 69 -31.27 14.98 -11.27
C THR A 69 -31.18 16.40 -10.76
N CYS A 70 -30.46 17.25 -11.48
CA CYS A 70 -30.37 18.67 -11.18
C CYS A 70 -31.74 19.33 -11.39
N SER A 71 -32.33 19.88 -10.32
CA SER A 71 -33.66 20.51 -10.34
C SER A 71 -33.78 21.74 -11.26
N LEU A 72 -32.65 22.30 -11.72
CA LEU A 72 -32.62 23.43 -12.64
C LEU A 72 -32.54 23.05 -14.12
N CYS A 73 -32.03 21.86 -14.46
CA CYS A 73 -31.82 21.48 -15.87
C CYS A 73 -32.21 20.04 -16.23
N GLY A 74 -32.66 19.23 -15.27
CA GLY A 74 -33.11 17.86 -15.50
C GLY A 74 -32.01 16.89 -15.95
N ARG A 75 -30.73 17.30 -15.93
CA ARG A 75 -29.61 16.42 -16.28
C ARG A 75 -29.20 15.60 -15.06
N GLU A 76 -28.83 14.35 -15.30
CA GLU A 76 -28.18 13.50 -14.30
C GLU A 76 -26.90 14.19 -13.82
N ILE A 77 -26.76 14.26 -12.50
CA ILE A 77 -25.55 14.77 -11.87
C ILE A 77 -24.51 13.66 -12.03
N LEU A 78 -23.56 13.83 -12.96
CA LEU A 78 -22.37 13.00 -13.04
C LEU A 78 -21.72 12.96 -11.65
N ASP A 79 -21.42 11.76 -11.18
CA ASP A 79 -20.82 11.53 -9.88
C ASP A 79 -19.59 12.46 -9.70
N PRO A 80 -19.60 13.38 -8.72
CA PRO A 80 -18.50 14.31 -8.51
C PRO A 80 -17.15 13.61 -8.28
N ALA A 81 -17.15 12.34 -7.85
CA ALA A 81 -15.93 11.53 -7.72
C ALA A 81 -15.27 11.19 -9.07
N ILE A 82 -16.00 11.22 -10.19
CA ILE A 82 -15.47 10.95 -11.54
C ILE A 82 -14.82 12.22 -12.11
N ALA A 83 -15.34 13.41 -11.79
CA ALA A 83 -14.89 14.68 -12.34
C ALA A 83 -13.57 15.21 -11.74
N SER A 84 -13.18 14.74 -10.55
CA SER A 84 -11.98 15.20 -9.82
C SER A 84 -10.73 14.35 -10.06
N ARG A 85 -10.79 13.33 -10.93
CA ARG A 85 -9.65 12.46 -11.24
C ARG A 85 -8.59 13.22 -12.05
N PRO A 86 -7.31 13.32 -11.62
CA PRO A 86 -6.25 13.81 -12.49
C PRO A 86 -6.19 12.90 -13.74
N PRO A 87 -6.08 13.46 -14.95
CA PRO A 87 -6.08 12.67 -16.16
C PRO A 87 -4.87 11.72 -16.13
N ARG A 88 -5.13 10.40 -16.14
CA ARG A 88 -4.09 9.42 -16.49
C ARG A 88 -3.52 9.84 -17.84
N ARG A 89 -2.19 9.81 -17.97
CA ARG A 89 -1.52 10.20 -19.21
C ARG A 89 -2.00 9.25 -20.30
N ARG A 90 -2.92 9.72 -21.15
CA ARG A 90 -3.44 8.93 -22.27
C ARG A 90 -2.26 8.38 -23.05
N LEU A 91 -2.27 7.08 -23.29
CA LEU A 91 -1.28 6.42 -24.14
C LEU A 91 -1.34 6.95 -25.57
N PHE A 92 -2.50 7.49 -25.97
CA PHE A 92 -2.77 7.94 -27.32
C PHE A 92 -3.17 9.43 -27.37
N PRO A 93 -2.46 10.26 -28.16
CA PRO A 93 -2.99 11.56 -28.60
C PRO A 93 -4.27 11.30 -29.42
N ASN A 94 -5.34 12.08 -29.19
CA ASN A 94 -6.65 11.95 -29.85
C ASN A 94 -6.63 12.07 -31.41
N ASP A 95 -5.47 12.25 -32.02
CA ASP A 95 -5.31 12.57 -33.44
C ASP A 95 -5.17 11.33 -34.36
N GLN A 96 -5.29 10.11 -33.83
CA GLN A 96 -5.12 8.86 -34.61
C GLN A 96 -6.43 8.21 -35.12
N ASN A 97 -7.50 8.98 -35.32
CA ASN A 97 -8.71 8.51 -36.02
C ASN A 97 -8.49 8.36 -37.54
N SER A 98 -7.46 7.62 -37.96
CA SER A 98 -7.36 7.17 -39.34
C SER A 98 -8.36 6.01 -39.53
N PRO A 99 -9.28 6.08 -40.49
CA PRO A 99 -10.24 5.00 -40.71
C PRO A 99 -9.49 3.71 -41.02
N VAL A 100 -9.61 2.73 -40.12
CA VAL A 100 -9.08 1.38 -40.29
C VAL A 100 -9.60 0.81 -41.61
N SER A 101 -8.69 0.35 -42.47
CA SER A 101 -9.09 -0.27 -43.73
C SER A 101 -9.86 -1.55 -43.41
N PRO A 102 -11.11 -1.71 -43.87
CA PRO A 102 -11.86 -2.94 -43.67
C PRO A 102 -11.18 -4.08 -44.45
N GLY A 103 -10.35 -4.86 -43.76
CA GLY A 103 -9.58 -5.95 -44.35
C GLY A 103 -8.28 -6.30 -43.63
N ASP A 104 -7.77 -5.44 -42.76
CA ASP A 104 -6.58 -5.78 -41.98
C ASP A 104 -6.91 -6.87 -40.94
N PRO A 105 -6.11 -7.94 -40.85
CA PRO A 105 -6.32 -8.98 -39.85
C PRO A 105 -6.19 -8.39 -38.45
N ARG A 106 -6.99 -8.90 -37.50
CA ARG A 106 -6.80 -8.61 -36.08
C ARG A 106 -5.37 -9.00 -35.71
N GLN A 107 -4.72 -8.11 -34.97
CA GLN A 107 -3.42 -8.35 -34.37
C GLN A 107 -3.60 -8.65 -32.90
N ASP A 108 -2.66 -9.41 -32.37
CA ASP A 108 -2.69 -9.89 -31.00
C ASP A 108 -1.37 -9.57 -30.30
N LEU A 109 -1.47 -9.09 -29.07
CA LEU A 109 -0.35 -8.98 -28.14
C LEU A 109 -0.65 -9.84 -26.93
N ALA A 110 0.15 -10.87 -26.70
CA ALA A 110 0.18 -11.63 -25.45
C ALA A 110 1.22 -11.03 -24.49
N ILE A 111 0.81 -10.78 -23.25
CA ILE A 111 1.60 -10.23 -22.16
C ILE A 111 1.69 -11.31 -21.09
N HIS A 112 2.90 -11.76 -20.81
CA HIS A 112 3.14 -12.85 -19.88
C HIS A 112 3.57 -12.33 -18.51
N PHE A 113 3.13 -13.03 -17.46
CA PHE A 113 3.44 -12.76 -16.07
C PHE A 113 3.99 -14.04 -15.46
N ASP A 114 5.06 -13.92 -14.68
CA ASP A 114 5.63 -15.02 -13.93
C ASP A 114 4.77 -15.29 -12.69
N ILE A 115 4.15 -16.46 -12.62
CA ILE A 115 3.20 -16.83 -11.57
C ILE A 115 3.88 -16.88 -10.20
N ASP A 116 5.13 -17.35 -10.15
CA ASP A 116 5.88 -17.46 -8.90
C ASP A 116 6.23 -16.06 -8.36
N LYS A 117 6.44 -15.08 -9.25
CA LYS A 117 6.70 -13.68 -8.86
C LYS A 117 5.45 -12.88 -8.52
N LEU A 118 4.27 -13.29 -9.00
CA LEU A 118 3.01 -12.65 -8.60
C LEU A 118 2.69 -12.91 -7.12
N ASN A 119 3.23 -13.99 -6.53
CA ASN A 119 3.12 -14.36 -5.11
C ASN A 119 1.70 -14.23 -4.54
N ALA A 120 0.69 -14.61 -5.32
CA ALA A 120 -0.72 -14.48 -4.99
C ALA A 120 -1.48 -15.78 -5.23
N SER A 121 -2.34 -16.17 -4.29
CA SER A 121 -3.22 -17.34 -4.43
C SER A 121 -4.22 -17.20 -5.59
N LEU A 122 -4.53 -15.96 -5.98
CA LEU A 122 -5.33 -15.58 -7.15
C LEU A 122 -4.46 -14.82 -8.17
N TYR A 123 -3.43 -15.50 -8.71
CA TYR A 123 -2.46 -14.90 -9.63
C TYR A 123 -3.12 -14.25 -10.88
N GLY A 124 -4.25 -14.78 -11.36
CA GLY A 124 -4.99 -14.18 -12.48
C GLY A 124 -5.52 -12.78 -12.15
N GLU A 125 -6.13 -12.60 -10.97
CA GLU A 125 -6.58 -11.28 -10.51
C GLU A 125 -5.39 -10.33 -10.29
N ALA A 126 -4.30 -10.82 -9.71
CA ALA A 126 -3.08 -10.03 -9.51
C ALA A 126 -2.50 -9.51 -10.84
N ALA A 127 -2.41 -10.37 -11.86
CA ALA A 127 -1.98 -9.99 -13.20
C ALA A 127 -2.89 -8.91 -13.82
N TRP A 128 -4.21 -9.06 -13.69
CA TRP A 128 -5.15 -8.05 -14.16
C TRP A 128 -5.06 -6.72 -13.40
N ARG A 129 -4.78 -6.73 -12.09
CA ARG A 129 -4.56 -5.49 -11.34
C ARG A 129 -3.35 -4.74 -11.85
N ILE A 130 -2.25 -5.43 -12.17
CA ILE A 130 -1.08 -4.83 -12.80
C ILE A 130 -1.47 -4.27 -14.17
N PHE A 131 -2.20 -5.05 -14.97
CA PHE A 131 -2.67 -4.61 -16.28
C PHE A 131 -3.46 -3.30 -16.22
N TRP A 132 -4.47 -3.21 -15.35
CA TRP A 132 -5.31 -2.01 -15.20
C TRP A 132 -4.63 -0.86 -14.45
N THR A 133 -3.54 -1.13 -13.75
CA THR A 133 -2.67 -0.07 -13.20
C THR A 133 -1.87 0.62 -14.31
N ILE A 134 -1.43 -0.15 -15.31
CA ILE A 134 -0.61 0.35 -16.42
C ILE A 134 -1.47 0.93 -17.54
N ILE A 135 -2.61 0.30 -17.86
CA ILE A 135 -3.48 0.65 -18.98
C ILE A 135 -4.81 1.20 -18.46
N ASP A 136 -5.20 2.39 -18.91
CA ASP A 136 -6.58 2.87 -18.74
C ASP A 136 -7.48 2.17 -19.77
N ILE A 137 -8.66 1.68 -19.36
CA ILE A 137 -9.61 1.06 -20.29
C ILE A 137 -10.01 1.99 -21.45
N ARG A 138 -9.92 3.31 -21.25
CA ARG A 138 -10.18 4.32 -22.27
C ARG A 138 -9.09 4.43 -23.33
N ASP A 139 -7.89 3.92 -23.04
CA ASP A 139 -6.80 3.82 -24.00
C ASP A 139 -6.96 2.60 -24.92
N LEU A 140 -7.82 1.63 -24.57
CA LEU A 140 -8.12 0.50 -25.44
C LEU A 140 -9.17 0.90 -26.50
N PRO A 141 -8.99 0.48 -27.77
CA PRO A 141 -9.94 0.76 -28.83
C PRO A 141 -11.25 0.01 -28.57
N PRO A 142 -12.41 0.59 -28.99
CA PRO A 142 -13.68 -0.11 -28.96
C PRO A 142 -13.59 -1.49 -29.64
N PHE A 143 -14.23 -2.48 -29.04
CA PHE A 143 -14.25 -3.88 -29.47
C PHE A 143 -12.90 -4.61 -29.41
N ALA A 144 -11.91 -4.05 -28.71
CA ALA A 144 -10.73 -4.81 -28.28
C ALA A 144 -11.19 -6.01 -27.44
N SER A 145 -10.77 -7.21 -27.85
CA SER A 145 -11.06 -8.45 -27.13
C SER A 145 -9.90 -8.77 -26.21
N LEU A 146 -10.24 -9.20 -24.99
CA LEU A 146 -9.29 -9.55 -23.95
C LEU A 146 -9.39 -11.04 -23.69
N TYR A 147 -8.25 -11.70 -23.52
CA TYR A 147 -8.17 -13.12 -23.19
C TYR A 147 -7.20 -13.32 -22.04
N GLU A 148 -7.42 -14.38 -21.27
CA GLU A 148 -6.60 -14.72 -20.11
C GLU A 148 -6.41 -16.23 -19.99
N GLY A 149 -5.35 -16.65 -19.31
CA GLY A 149 -5.14 -18.06 -18.98
C GLY A 149 -3.68 -18.44 -18.80
N ASP A 150 -3.46 -19.65 -18.32
CA ASP A 150 -2.14 -20.27 -18.30
C ASP A 150 -1.69 -20.57 -19.75
N THR A 151 -0.39 -20.44 -20.02
CA THR A 151 0.16 -20.73 -21.36
C THR A 151 0.29 -22.23 -21.61
N ASP A 152 0.44 -22.64 -22.87
CA ASP A 152 0.73 -24.05 -23.22
C ASP A 152 1.99 -24.56 -22.50
N TRP A 153 3.01 -23.71 -22.33
CA TRP A 153 4.22 -24.09 -21.61
C TRP A 153 3.94 -24.43 -20.14
N THR A 154 3.06 -23.67 -19.50
CA THR A 154 2.64 -23.92 -18.12
C THR A 154 1.85 -25.24 -18.03
N LEU A 155 0.98 -25.52 -19.00
CA LEU A 155 0.11 -26.70 -18.99
C LEU A 155 0.82 -28.01 -19.43
N GLU A 156 1.69 -27.96 -20.44
CA GLU A 156 2.26 -29.16 -21.07
C GLU A 156 3.63 -29.59 -20.50
N GLN A 157 4.44 -28.65 -20.00
CA GLN A 157 5.85 -28.93 -19.66
C GLN A 157 6.12 -29.12 -18.16
N ASN A 158 5.21 -29.73 -17.40
CA ASN A 158 5.37 -29.92 -15.94
C ASN A 158 5.74 -28.63 -15.18
N GLY A 159 5.31 -27.45 -15.65
CA GLY A 159 5.60 -26.16 -14.99
C GLY A 159 7.01 -25.61 -15.19
N VAL A 160 7.74 -25.97 -16.26
CA VAL A 160 9.07 -25.40 -16.54
C VAL A 160 9.05 -23.88 -16.70
N ASP A 161 7.97 -23.33 -17.29
CA ASP A 161 7.68 -21.89 -17.30
C ASP A 161 6.28 -21.69 -16.70
N ASN A 162 6.23 -21.34 -15.41
CA ASN A 162 4.99 -21.05 -14.68
C ASN A 162 4.50 -19.64 -15.01
N THR A 163 3.74 -19.49 -16.09
CA THR A 163 3.39 -18.20 -16.67
C THR A 163 1.89 -18.04 -16.92
N TYR A 164 1.38 -16.89 -16.52
CA TYR A 164 0.03 -16.45 -16.83
C TYR A 164 0.06 -15.46 -17.99
N CYS A 165 -0.92 -15.52 -18.88
CA CYS A 165 -0.98 -14.67 -20.05
C CYS A 165 -2.26 -13.84 -20.09
N ILE A 166 -2.11 -12.53 -20.36
CA ILE A 166 -3.20 -11.66 -20.79
C ILE A 166 -2.96 -11.29 -22.26
N ARG A 167 -3.92 -11.57 -23.14
CA ARG A 167 -3.84 -11.20 -24.55
C ARG A 167 -4.83 -10.11 -24.90
N VAL A 168 -4.34 -9.09 -25.60
CA VAL A 168 -5.14 -8.01 -26.19
C VAL A 168 -5.22 -8.22 -27.69
N SER A 169 -6.44 -8.27 -28.22
CA SER A 169 -6.72 -8.46 -29.65
C SER A 169 -7.45 -7.24 -30.21
N CYS A 170 -6.86 -6.56 -31.18
CA CYS A 170 -7.50 -5.42 -31.84
C CYS A 170 -7.00 -5.21 -33.28
N ASN A 171 -7.61 -4.30 -34.03
CA ASN A 171 -7.22 -3.99 -35.42
C ASN A 171 -6.12 -2.92 -35.50
N GLU A 172 -5.65 -2.40 -34.37
CA GLU A 172 -4.81 -1.20 -34.32
C GLU A 172 -3.39 -1.54 -33.84
N SER A 173 -2.51 -1.89 -34.77
CA SER A 173 -1.10 -2.20 -34.50
C SER A 173 -0.38 -1.17 -33.61
N PRO A 174 -0.56 0.16 -33.82
CA PRO A 174 0.10 1.17 -32.97
C PRO A 174 -0.34 1.10 -31.51
N VAL A 175 -1.59 0.67 -31.25
CA VAL A 175 -2.10 0.50 -29.89
C VAL A 175 -1.37 -0.63 -29.19
N LEU A 176 -1.23 -1.79 -29.85
CA LEU A 176 -0.53 -2.93 -29.27
C LEU A 176 0.94 -2.60 -28.98
N ALA A 177 1.62 -1.89 -29.88
CA ALA A 177 2.99 -1.43 -29.63
C ALA A 177 3.07 -0.51 -28.40
N ALA A 178 2.15 0.44 -28.26
CA ALA A 178 2.12 1.35 -27.11
C ALA A 178 1.80 0.62 -25.80
N ILE A 179 0.90 -0.37 -25.80
CA ILE A 179 0.65 -1.23 -24.63
C ILE A 179 1.93 -1.94 -24.24
N ARG A 180 2.61 -2.61 -25.18
CA ARG A 180 3.88 -3.31 -24.91
C ARG A 180 4.92 -2.37 -24.30
N ASP A 181 5.09 -1.18 -24.87
CA ASP A 181 6.08 -0.21 -24.41
C ASP A 181 5.72 0.32 -23.00
N ALA A 182 4.43 0.57 -22.72
CA ALA A 182 3.96 0.96 -21.38
C ALA A 182 4.25 -0.12 -20.32
N PHE A 183 4.06 -1.39 -20.67
CA PHE A 183 4.44 -2.51 -19.80
C PHE A 183 5.95 -2.60 -19.61
N TRP A 184 6.73 -2.42 -20.69
CA TRP A 184 8.19 -2.45 -20.60
C TRP A 184 8.76 -1.38 -19.65
N ASP A 185 8.11 -0.22 -19.58
CA ASP A 185 8.54 0.89 -18.73
C ASP A 185 7.97 0.84 -17.30
N SER A 186 6.98 -0.01 -17.02
CA SER A 186 6.33 -0.12 -15.69
C SER A 186 7.19 -0.90 -14.69
N VAL A 187 7.46 -0.27 -13.54
CA VAL A 187 8.20 -0.87 -12.42
C VAL A 187 7.47 -2.11 -11.88
N GLU A 188 6.15 -2.02 -11.75
CA GLU A 188 5.27 -3.08 -11.26
C GLU A 188 5.36 -4.31 -12.16
N TYR A 189 5.31 -4.14 -13.49
CA TYR A 189 5.46 -5.25 -14.41
C TYR A 189 6.89 -5.79 -14.46
N GLN A 190 7.91 -4.93 -14.38
CA GLN A 190 9.31 -5.38 -14.35
C GLN A 190 9.58 -6.34 -13.19
N ALA A 191 8.89 -6.19 -12.05
CA ALA A 191 9.02 -7.08 -10.90
C ALA A 191 8.47 -8.50 -11.15
N VAL A 192 7.50 -8.65 -12.06
CA VAL A 192 6.80 -9.92 -12.32
C VAL A 192 6.99 -10.45 -13.74
N LYS A 193 7.83 -9.80 -14.55
CA LYS A 193 8.05 -10.25 -15.94
C LYS A 193 8.78 -11.59 -15.99
N PRO A 194 8.37 -12.51 -16.89
CA PRO A 194 9.13 -13.71 -17.19
C PRO A 194 10.26 -13.41 -18.18
N LEU A 195 11.06 -14.43 -18.54
CA LEU A 195 12.14 -14.32 -19.52
C LEU A 195 11.62 -13.90 -20.91
N TRP A 196 10.44 -14.40 -21.28
CA TRP A 196 9.75 -14.10 -22.55
C TRP A 196 8.46 -13.33 -22.27
N PRO A 197 8.53 -12.00 -22.05
CA PRO A 197 7.41 -11.21 -21.55
C PRO A 197 6.30 -10.97 -22.57
N PHE A 198 6.61 -11.01 -23.87
CA PHE A 198 5.65 -10.66 -24.92
C PHE A 198 5.69 -11.62 -26.11
N GLN A 199 4.53 -11.85 -26.71
CA GLN A 199 4.37 -12.52 -28.01
C GLN A 199 3.39 -11.75 -28.88
N MET A 200 3.58 -11.78 -30.20
CA MET A 200 2.74 -11.09 -31.18
C MET A 200 2.07 -12.09 -32.13
N ASP A 201 0.89 -11.71 -32.62
CA ASP A 201 0.16 -12.32 -33.73
C ASP A 201 0.00 -13.85 -33.58
N ASP A 202 0.44 -14.65 -34.57
CA ASP A 202 0.24 -16.10 -34.61
C ASP A 202 0.69 -16.82 -33.33
N ASN A 203 1.77 -16.36 -32.70
CA ASN A 203 2.28 -16.95 -31.44
C ASN A 203 1.40 -16.58 -30.24
N ALA A 204 0.78 -15.40 -30.24
CA ALA A 204 -0.18 -15.01 -29.22
C ALA A 204 -1.53 -15.71 -29.42
N GLN A 205 -1.90 -16.02 -30.68
CA GLN A 205 -3.13 -16.72 -31.02
C GLN A 205 -3.10 -18.22 -30.66
N SER A 206 -1.93 -18.85 -30.68
CA SER A 206 -1.80 -20.28 -30.41
C SER A 206 -2.07 -20.67 -28.96
N GLN A 207 -1.99 -19.72 -28.02
CA GLN A 207 -2.19 -19.98 -26.59
C GLN A 207 -3.65 -20.36 -26.28
N PRO A 208 -3.89 -21.31 -25.34
CA PRO A 208 -5.21 -21.83 -25.01
C PRO A 208 -5.99 -20.90 -24.07
N LEU A 209 -6.06 -19.62 -24.40
CA LEU A 209 -6.63 -18.58 -23.55
C LEU A 209 -8.15 -18.54 -23.64
N VAL A 210 -8.80 -18.32 -22.50
CA VAL A 210 -10.24 -18.09 -22.44
C VAL A 210 -10.56 -16.61 -22.63
N GLU A 211 -11.72 -16.30 -23.20
CA GLU A 211 -12.14 -14.91 -23.39
C GLU A 211 -12.44 -14.26 -22.03
N ALA A 212 -11.68 -13.21 -21.71
CA ALA A 212 -11.79 -12.39 -20.51
C ALA A 212 -12.70 -11.16 -20.70
N GLY A 213 -13.35 -11.04 -21.86
CA GLY A 213 -14.30 -9.99 -22.20
C GLY A 213 -13.83 -9.11 -23.36
N PHE A 214 -14.53 -8.00 -23.56
CA PHE A 214 -14.19 -7.02 -24.57
C PHE A 214 -14.58 -5.60 -24.13
N VAL A 215 -13.93 -4.61 -24.72
CA VAL A 215 -14.18 -3.19 -24.47
C VAL A 215 -15.37 -2.73 -25.32
N SER A 216 -16.41 -2.19 -24.71
CA SER A 216 -17.57 -1.63 -25.42
C SER A 216 -17.23 -0.28 -26.05
N TYR A 217 -18.17 0.27 -26.84
CA TYR A 217 -18.05 1.63 -27.40
C TYR A 217 -17.98 2.71 -26.31
N ASP A 218 -18.59 2.47 -25.15
CA ASP A 218 -18.58 3.40 -24.01
C ASP A 218 -17.36 3.19 -23.08
N HIS A 219 -16.36 2.44 -23.55
CA HIS A 219 -15.17 2.03 -22.79
C HIS A 219 -15.51 1.27 -21.50
N GLU A 220 -16.55 0.43 -21.54
CA GLU A 220 -16.89 -0.47 -20.45
C GLU A 220 -16.44 -1.89 -20.78
N LEU A 221 -15.96 -2.62 -19.77
CA LEU A 221 -15.65 -4.04 -19.93
C LEU A 221 -16.94 -4.88 -19.90
N LYS A 222 -17.17 -5.66 -20.96
CA LYS A 222 -18.33 -6.55 -21.14
C LYS A 222 -17.88 -8.00 -21.34
N GLY A 223 -18.79 -8.96 -21.16
CA GLY A 223 -18.52 -10.40 -21.30
C GLY A 223 -18.34 -11.11 -19.96
N ALA A 224 -17.67 -12.26 -19.97
CA ALA A 224 -17.46 -13.10 -18.79
C ALA A 224 -16.63 -12.39 -17.70
N CYS A 225 -15.51 -11.78 -18.09
CA CYS A 225 -14.66 -10.85 -17.31
C CYS A 225 -14.46 -11.18 -15.82
N PHE A 226 -14.30 -12.47 -15.50
CA PHE A 226 -14.29 -12.98 -14.12
C PHE A 226 -13.18 -12.39 -13.26
N ASN A 227 -11.93 -12.37 -13.74
CA ASN A 227 -10.81 -11.74 -13.00
C ASN A 227 -10.63 -10.27 -13.38
N SER A 228 -10.79 -9.96 -14.67
CA SER A 228 -10.50 -8.63 -15.20
C SER A 228 -11.39 -7.53 -14.61
N LYS A 229 -12.70 -7.78 -14.41
CA LYS A 229 -13.62 -6.74 -13.94
C LYS A 229 -13.44 -6.41 -12.45
N PRO A 230 -13.34 -7.39 -11.53
CA PRO A 230 -12.99 -7.10 -10.13
C PRO A 230 -11.65 -6.38 -10.00
N ALA A 231 -10.64 -6.80 -10.78
CA ALA A 231 -9.34 -6.14 -10.80
C ALA A 231 -9.46 -4.67 -11.24
N LEU A 232 -10.17 -4.38 -12.34
CA LEU A 232 -10.41 -3.00 -12.80
C LEU A 232 -11.13 -2.18 -11.72
N GLN A 233 -12.17 -2.73 -11.09
CA GLN A 233 -12.89 -2.06 -10.01
C GLN A 233 -12.01 -1.78 -8.80
N SER A 234 -11.11 -2.69 -8.44
CA SER A 234 -10.18 -2.48 -7.33
C SER A 234 -9.18 -1.36 -7.63
N VAL A 235 -8.70 -1.27 -8.87
CA VAL A 235 -7.80 -0.20 -9.32
C VAL A 235 -8.52 1.15 -9.40
N ASP A 236 -9.79 1.15 -9.79
CA ASP A 236 -10.63 2.35 -9.81
C ASP A 236 -11.05 2.83 -8.41
N ALA A 237 -11.12 1.92 -7.44
CA ALA A 237 -11.41 2.24 -6.05
C ALA A 237 -10.19 2.82 -5.31
N ILE A 238 -8.97 2.52 -5.78
CA ILE A 238 -7.76 3.12 -5.27
C ILE A 238 -7.72 4.60 -5.71
N PRO A 239 -7.66 5.57 -4.77
CA PRO A 239 -7.47 6.97 -5.13
C PRO A 239 -6.24 7.09 -6.03
N LEU A 240 -6.32 7.82 -7.16
CA LEU A 240 -5.20 7.92 -8.13
C LEU A 240 -3.89 8.43 -7.52
N ASN A 241 -3.96 9.08 -6.35
CA ASN A 241 -2.81 9.56 -5.61
C ASN A 241 -2.18 8.49 -4.72
N LEU A 242 -2.75 7.30 -4.57
CA LEU A 242 -2.31 6.32 -3.60
C LEU A 242 -0.93 5.73 -3.93
N PRO A 243 -0.63 5.31 -5.19
CA PRO A 243 0.72 4.87 -5.54
C PRO A 243 1.76 5.99 -5.41
N LEU A 244 1.37 7.23 -5.73
CA LEU A 244 2.21 8.41 -5.54
C LEU A 244 2.48 8.66 -4.05
N LEU A 245 1.46 8.59 -3.21
CA LEU A 245 1.55 8.75 -1.76
C LEU A 245 2.44 7.69 -1.14
N PHE A 246 2.32 6.42 -1.56
CA PHE A 246 3.23 5.36 -1.15
C PHE A 246 4.67 5.64 -1.55
N HIS A 247 4.89 6.06 -2.80
CA HIS A 247 6.21 6.40 -3.29
C HIS A 247 6.83 7.59 -2.53
N GLU A 248 6.03 8.60 -2.22
CA GLU A 248 6.42 9.76 -1.42
C GLU A 248 6.75 9.33 0.02
N ALA A 249 5.94 8.46 0.64
CA ALA A 249 6.19 7.89 1.97
C ALA A 249 7.50 7.11 2.00
N MET A 250 7.73 6.22 1.03
CA MET A 250 8.97 5.46 0.88
C MET A 250 10.19 6.37 0.67
N THR A 251 10.04 7.44 -0.11
CA THR A 251 11.11 8.41 -0.35
C THR A 251 11.43 9.21 0.92
N ALA A 252 10.40 9.64 1.66
CA ALA A 252 10.56 10.30 2.94
C ALA A 252 11.28 9.38 3.94
N TYR A 253 10.86 8.12 4.06
CA TYR A 253 11.50 7.13 4.92
C TYR A 253 12.96 6.86 4.53
N ARG A 254 13.24 6.59 3.25
CA ARG A 254 14.62 6.32 2.79
C ARG A 254 15.55 7.50 3.02
N THR A 255 15.05 8.72 2.88
CA THR A 255 15.86 9.93 3.11
C THR A 255 15.94 10.35 4.57
N SER A 256 15.12 9.77 5.46
CA SER A 256 15.25 9.94 6.91
C SER A 256 16.29 8.98 7.51
N GLN A 257 16.63 7.91 6.80
CA GLN A 257 17.62 6.94 7.25
C GLN A 257 18.96 7.61 7.55
N PRO A 258 19.58 7.25 8.67
CA PRO A 258 20.86 7.81 9.06
C PRO A 258 21.93 7.42 8.04
N LYS A 259 22.69 8.41 7.58
CA LYS A 259 23.89 8.14 6.78
C LYS A 259 24.95 7.59 7.72
N TYR A 260 25.25 6.29 7.60
CA TYR A 260 26.33 5.68 8.37
C TYR A 260 27.65 6.40 8.08
N VAL A 261 28.26 6.98 9.11
CA VAL A 261 29.60 7.57 9.07
C VAL A 261 30.52 6.68 9.90
N PRO A 262 31.29 5.76 9.28
CA PRO A 262 32.01 4.68 9.94
C PRO A 262 32.94 5.12 11.09
N ASP A 263 33.51 6.33 11.00
CA ASP A 263 34.58 6.77 11.89
C ASP A 263 34.11 7.63 13.08
N SER A 264 32.80 7.89 13.20
CA SER A 264 32.31 8.89 14.14
C SER A 264 32.08 8.37 15.57
N GLY A 265 31.94 7.06 15.75
CA GLY A 265 31.54 6.46 17.05
C GLY A 265 30.17 6.93 17.57
N SER A 266 29.51 7.85 16.87
CA SER A 266 28.18 8.35 17.21
C SER A 266 27.13 7.40 16.70
N MET A 267 26.12 7.16 17.53
CA MET A 267 24.91 6.45 17.12
C MET A 267 24.30 7.17 15.91
N PRO A 268 23.90 6.44 14.86
CA PRO A 268 23.19 7.02 13.74
C PRO A 268 21.92 7.75 14.23
N VAL A 269 21.73 9.00 13.83
CA VAL A 269 20.57 9.81 14.19
C VAL A 269 19.66 9.95 12.97
N PHE A 270 18.39 9.56 13.12
CA PHE A 270 17.37 9.73 12.09
C PHE A 270 17.00 11.21 11.93
N ASP A 271 16.63 11.61 10.71
CA ASP A 271 15.93 12.89 10.49
C ASP A 271 14.48 12.75 10.96
N GLN A 272 14.25 13.02 12.24
CA GLN A 272 12.98 12.83 12.94
C GLN A 272 11.77 13.47 12.21
N PRO A 273 11.83 14.75 11.77
CA PRO A 273 10.76 15.34 10.97
C PRO A 273 10.39 14.56 9.70
N ARG A 274 11.38 14.04 8.96
CA ARG A 274 11.11 13.27 7.73
C ARG A 274 10.53 11.89 8.03
N LEU A 275 10.99 11.27 9.10
CA LEU A 275 10.49 9.98 9.54
C LEU A 275 9.02 10.09 10.00
N GLN A 276 8.68 11.16 10.73
CA GLN A 276 7.31 11.47 11.12
C GLN A 276 6.41 11.72 9.89
N ALA A 277 6.89 12.49 8.90
CA ALA A 277 6.17 12.70 7.66
C ALA A 277 5.94 11.40 6.88
N ALA A 278 6.93 10.51 6.84
CA ALA A 278 6.77 9.19 6.22
C ALA A 278 5.69 8.35 6.92
N HIS A 279 5.69 8.35 8.26
CA HIS A 279 4.68 7.66 9.06
C HIS A 279 3.26 8.17 8.75
N GLU A 280 3.06 9.50 8.75
CA GLU A 280 1.75 10.12 8.44
C GLU A 280 1.28 9.75 7.03
N MET A 281 2.17 9.77 6.03
CA MET A 281 1.83 9.36 4.68
C MET A 281 1.45 7.87 4.59
N PHE A 282 2.08 7.00 5.38
CA PHE A 282 1.66 5.59 5.46
C PHE A 282 0.30 5.41 6.14
N CYS A 283 -0.03 6.22 7.16
CA CYS A 283 -1.39 6.22 7.74
C CYS A 283 -2.43 6.60 6.68
N ASP A 284 -2.22 7.73 5.99
CA ASP A 284 -3.12 8.20 4.93
C ASP A 284 -3.25 7.16 3.80
N TYR A 285 -2.16 6.46 3.47
CA TYR A 285 -2.17 5.37 2.49
C TYR A 285 -3.02 4.19 2.96
N LEU A 286 -2.81 3.74 4.20
CA LEU A 286 -3.47 2.58 4.78
C LEU A 286 -4.96 2.83 5.06
N GLU A 287 -5.42 4.07 5.18
CA GLU A 287 -6.86 4.37 5.20
C GLU A 287 -7.56 3.91 3.92
N ALA A 288 -6.89 3.99 2.77
CA ALA A 288 -7.43 3.55 1.49
C ALA A 288 -7.06 2.10 1.12
N ALA A 289 -5.94 1.59 1.65
CA ALA A 289 -5.47 0.23 1.41
C ALA A 289 -5.06 -0.48 2.71
N PRO A 290 -6.03 -0.80 3.61
CA PRO A 290 -5.74 -1.24 4.97
C PRO A 290 -5.03 -2.60 5.08
N ASN A 291 -5.06 -3.40 4.01
CA ASN A 291 -4.46 -4.73 3.96
C ASN A 291 -3.20 -4.77 3.07
N ASP A 292 -2.64 -3.62 2.70
CA ASP A 292 -1.40 -3.58 1.92
C ASP A 292 -0.22 -3.99 2.80
N VAL A 293 0.31 -5.18 2.53
CA VAL A 293 1.34 -5.81 3.35
C VAL A 293 2.60 -4.95 3.46
N GLU A 294 3.09 -4.38 2.35
CA GLU A 294 4.32 -3.59 2.39
C GLU A 294 4.09 -2.27 3.13
N ALA A 295 2.96 -1.59 2.92
CA ALA A 295 2.63 -0.38 3.65
C ALA A 295 2.51 -0.61 5.17
N LEU A 296 1.90 -1.72 5.59
CA LEU A 296 1.82 -2.12 7.00
C LEU A 296 3.22 -2.36 7.57
N LEU A 297 4.08 -3.12 6.89
CA LEU A 297 5.46 -3.38 7.33
C LEU A 297 6.31 -2.09 7.38
N MET A 298 6.09 -1.17 6.45
CA MET A 298 6.80 0.11 6.40
C MET A 298 6.34 1.06 7.51
N ARG A 299 5.04 1.14 7.80
CA ARG A 299 4.52 1.91 8.94
C ARG A 299 5.02 1.34 10.27
N ALA A 300 4.95 0.03 10.44
CA ALA A 300 5.50 -0.67 11.59
C ALA A 300 7.00 -0.37 11.79
N GLN A 301 7.79 -0.39 10.72
CA GLN A 301 9.20 -0.01 10.79
C GLN A 301 9.39 1.47 11.19
N CYS A 302 8.57 2.40 10.67
CA CYS A 302 8.60 3.80 11.10
C CYS A 302 8.31 3.94 12.60
N ASN A 303 7.35 3.19 13.14
CA ASN A 303 7.00 3.17 14.57
C ASN A 303 8.16 2.71 15.46
N LEU A 304 8.93 1.73 15.01
CA LEU A 304 10.15 1.30 15.71
C LEU A 304 11.20 2.42 15.71
N ASP A 305 11.44 3.03 14.55
CA ASP A 305 12.51 4.02 14.35
C ASP A 305 12.20 5.38 15.03
N LEU A 306 10.92 5.76 15.14
CA LEU A 306 10.49 7.01 15.80
C LEU A 306 10.69 6.98 17.32
N GLY A 307 10.69 5.81 17.95
CA GLY A 307 11.00 5.68 19.39
C GLY A 307 9.95 6.23 20.37
N ASP A 308 9.03 7.08 19.92
CA ASP A 308 8.03 7.75 20.76
C ASP A 308 6.57 7.36 20.44
N LEU A 309 6.34 6.63 19.34
CA LEU A 309 5.01 6.19 18.94
C LEU A 309 4.50 4.96 19.73
N PRO A 310 3.16 4.76 19.81
CA PRO A 310 2.57 3.61 20.48
C PRO A 310 3.08 2.30 19.89
N ILE A 311 3.72 1.49 20.72
CA ILE A 311 4.25 0.17 20.36
C ILE A 311 3.11 -0.74 19.88
N GLU A 312 1.92 -0.57 20.45
CA GLU A 312 0.71 -1.31 20.14
C GLU A 312 0.28 -1.19 18.68
N GLU A 313 0.42 -0.01 18.06
CA GLU A 313 0.02 0.21 16.67
C GLU A 313 0.93 -0.56 15.71
N GLY A 314 2.25 -0.51 15.95
CA GLY A 314 3.19 -1.29 15.15
C GLY A 314 3.09 -2.80 15.36
N ILE A 315 2.73 -3.27 16.56
CA ILE A 315 2.40 -4.70 16.79
C ILE A 315 1.17 -5.08 15.98
N HIS A 316 0.11 -4.26 16.02
CA HIS A 316 -1.13 -4.53 15.30
C HIS A 316 -0.92 -4.62 13.78
N ASP A 317 -0.08 -3.75 13.21
CA ASP A 317 0.27 -3.81 11.78
C ASP A 317 0.94 -5.14 11.40
N VAL A 318 1.89 -5.57 12.21
CA VAL A 318 2.64 -6.81 11.99
C VAL A 318 1.73 -8.04 12.18
N GLU A 319 0.88 -8.03 13.19
CA GLU A 319 -0.12 -9.10 13.40
C GLU A 319 -1.08 -9.19 12.21
N THR A 320 -1.55 -8.05 11.69
CA THR A 320 -2.42 -8.00 10.50
C THR A 320 -1.75 -8.65 9.28
N VAL A 321 -0.45 -8.38 9.07
CA VAL A 321 0.33 -9.05 8.01
C VAL A 321 0.42 -10.55 8.23
N LEU A 322 0.71 -11.00 9.45
CA LEU A 322 0.82 -12.42 9.78
C LEU A 322 -0.54 -13.16 9.65
N GLU A 323 -1.65 -12.50 9.97
CA GLU A 323 -3.00 -13.04 9.80
C GLU A 323 -3.43 -13.17 8.33
N SER A 324 -2.86 -12.36 7.44
CA SER A 324 -3.14 -12.41 6.00
C SER A 324 -2.60 -13.67 5.29
N ASN A 325 -2.00 -14.61 6.03
CA ASN A 325 -1.23 -15.75 5.52
C ASN A 325 -0.02 -15.36 4.65
N SER A 326 0.41 -14.10 4.73
CA SER A 326 1.67 -13.66 4.14
C SER A 326 2.82 -14.15 5.02
N ILE A 327 3.56 -15.15 4.54
CA ILE A 327 4.72 -15.70 5.25
C ILE A 327 5.91 -14.76 5.00
N GLU A 328 5.97 -13.68 5.77
CA GLU A 328 7.00 -12.64 5.65
C GLU A 328 8.00 -12.73 6.80
N ALA A 329 9.24 -13.11 6.48
CA ALA A 329 10.35 -13.13 7.45
C ALA A 329 10.51 -11.75 8.12
N ARG A 330 10.32 -10.67 7.36
CA ARG A 330 10.35 -9.28 7.85
C ARG A 330 9.30 -8.99 8.92
N ALA A 331 8.11 -9.58 8.83
CA ALA A 331 7.05 -9.39 9.82
C ALA A 331 7.48 -9.96 11.18
N TYR A 332 8.01 -11.19 11.20
CA TYR A 332 8.49 -11.79 12.45
C TYR A 332 9.69 -11.04 13.07
N ASP A 333 10.60 -10.50 12.26
CA ASP A 333 11.71 -9.65 12.73
C ASP A 333 11.18 -8.39 13.44
N LEU A 334 10.24 -7.68 12.81
CA LEU A 334 9.58 -6.51 13.39
C LEU A 334 8.83 -6.86 14.68
N LEU A 335 8.08 -7.96 14.71
CA LEU A 335 7.35 -8.41 15.90
C LEU A 335 8.31 -8.66 17.07
N GLY A 336 9.42 -9.34 16.82
CA GLY A 336 10.48 -9.56 17.80
C GLY A 336 11.03 -8.24 18.37
N ALA A 337 11.28 -7.25 17.51
CA ALA A 337 11.77 -5.94 17.93
C ALA A 337 10.74 -5.16 18.79
N PHE A 338 9.46 -5.19 18.42
CA PHE A 338 8.40 -4.56 19.21
C PHE A 338 8.20 -5.22 20.57
N LEU A 339 8.14 -6.56 20.61
CA LEU A 339 7.99 -7.31 21.86
C LEU A 339 9.20 -7.09 22.78
N TYR A 340 10.40 -7.04 22.21
CA TYR A 340 11.58 -6.69 22.99
C TYR A 340 11.43 -5.30 23.62
N ARG A 341 11.10 -4.28 22.83
CA ARG A 341 10.92 -2.90 23.33
C ARG A 341 9.81 -2.80 24.38
N LYS A 342 8.71 -3.52 24.20
CA LYS A 342 7.58 -3.58 25.13
C LYS A 342 7.97 -4.15 26.49
N PHE A 343 8.73 -5.25 26.50
CA PHE A 343 9.02 -5.99 27.73
C PHE A 343 10.39 -5.70 28.34
N ALA A 344 11.33 -5.08 27.62
CA ALA A 344 12.70 -4.87 28.12
C ALA A 344 12.76 -4.05 29.42
N GLY A 345 11.82 -3.11 29.63
CA GLY A 345 11.73 -2.33 30.85
C GLY A 345 11.12 -3.07 32.05
N GLU A 346 10.34 -4.12 31.81
CA GLU A 346 9.60 -4.86 32.85
C GLU A 346 10.24 -6.21 33.18
N ASN A 347 10.62 -6.97 32.15
CA ASN A 347 11.15 -8.32 32.25
C ASN A 347 12.02 -8.62 31.02
N GLU A 348 13.30 -8.27 31.13
CA GLU A 348 14.30 -8.43 30.08
C GLU A 348 14.47 -9.90 29.64
N ILE A 349 14.32 -10.86 30.56
CA ILE A 349 14.40 -12.30 30.22
C ILE A 349 13.27 -12.67 29.28
N LYS A 350 12.03 -12.31 29.64
CA LYS A 350 10.85 -12.55 28.79
C LYS A 350 10.96 -11.84 27.44
N ALA A 351 11.49 -10.61 27.43
CA ALA A 351 11.73 -9.85 26.21
C ALA A 351 12.69 -10.59 25.25
N ASN A 352 13.79 -11.12 25.79
CA ASN A 352 14.76 -11.92 25.04
C ASN A 352 14.17 -13.24 24.54
N GLU A 353 13.39 -13.94 25.37
CA GLU A 353 12.74 -15.20 24.98
C GLU A 353 11.78 -15.01 23.80
N LEU A 354 10.92 -13.98 23.88
CA LEU A 354 9.98 -13.66 22.80
C LEU A 354 10.69 -13.22 21.51
N MET A 355 11.76 -12.44 21.64
CA MET A 355 12.57 -12.05 20.49
C MET A 355 13.18 -13.30 19.83
N LEU A 356 13.82 -14.17 20.61
CA LEU A 356 14.44 -15.41 20.10
C LEU A 356 13.42 -16.35 19.44
N GLU A 357 12.21 -16.46 20.00
CA GLU A 357 11.14 -17.25 19.38
C GLU A 357 10.76 -16.73 17.99
N ASN A 358 10.59 -15.41 17.85
CA ASN A 358 10.28 -14.82 16.55
C ASN A 358 11.46 -14.95 15.57
N LEU A 359 12.69 -14.78 16.03
CA LEU A 359 13.89 -14.99 15.20
C LEU A 359 14.00 -16.42 14.68
N ARG A 360 13.58 -17.43 15.44
CA ARG A 360 13.54 -18.81 14.93
C ARG A 360 12.58 -18.94 13.75
N LYS A 361 11.39 -18.32 13.83
CA LYS A 361 10.43 -18.30 12.72
C LYS A 361 11.00 -17.59 11.49
N VAL A 362 11.72 -16.49 11.66
CA VAL A 362 12.44 -15.81 10.58
C VAL A 362 13.37 -16.79 9.85
N LEU A 363 14.19 -17.54 10.60
CA LEU A 363 15.15 -18.49 10.03
C LEU A 363 14.50 -19.74 9.41
N GLU A 364 13.33 -20.14 9.91
CA GLU A 364 12.53 -21.22 9.29
C GLU A 364 11.98 -20.80 7.92
N ILE A 365 11.61 -19.51 7.77
CA ILE A 365 11.07 -18.94 6.53
C ILE A 365 12.19 -18.62 5.54
N ASP A 366 13.23 -17.91 6.01
CA ASP A 366 14.38 -17.49 5.21
C ASP A 366 15.69 -17.78 5.96
N PRO A 367 16.31 -18.96 5.71
CA PRO A 367 17.60 -19.30 6.32
C PRO A 367 18.75 -18.33 5.95
N GLN A 368 18.65 -17.63 4.81
CA GLN A 368 19.70 -16.70 4.34
C GLN A 368 19.65 -15.35 5.09
N TYR A 369 18.52 -15.04 5.72
CA TYR A 369 18.30 -13.84 6.54
C TYR A 369 19.32 -13.72 7.69
N SER A 370 19.90 -14.83 8.15
CA SER A 370 20.90 -14.87 9.25
C SER A 370 22.14 -14.01 9.02
N SER A 371 22.59 -13.86 7.77
CA SER A 371 23.84 -13.18 7.43
C SER A 371 23.81 -11.67 7.66
N ASP A 372 22.66 -11.03 7.44
CA ASP A 372 22.46 -9.59 7.65
C ASP A 372 21.95 -9.30 9.09
N MET A 373 21.23 -10.25 9.67
CA MET A 373 20.62 -10.15 10.99
C MET A 373 21.64 -10.23 12.14
N GLY A 374 22.70 -11.05 12.00
CA GLY A 374 23.78 -11.13 13.00
C GLY A 374 24.43 -9.77 13.27
N ASN A 375 24.57 -8.93 12.24
CA ASN A 375 25.08 -7.58 12.37
C ASN A 375 24.08 -6.63 13.05
N ARG A 376 22.78 -6.75 12.73
CA ARG A 376 21.72 -5.91 13.32
C ARG A 376 21.47 -6.22 14.79
N ILE A 377 21.42 -7.49 15.16
CA ILE A 377 21.33 -7.94 16.55
C ILE A 377 22.60 -7.52 17.30
N ALA A 378 23.79 -7.73 16.74
CA ALA A 378 25.04 -7.30 17.36
C ALA A 378 25.07 -5.78 17.60
N LEU A 379 24.61 -4.97 16.65
CA LEU A 379 24.53 -3.50 16.78
C LEU A 379 23.50 -3.04 17.82
N ARG A 380 22.38 -3.76 17.98
CA ARG A 380 21.36 -3.43 18.99
C ARG A 380 21.72 -3.95 20.39
N THR A 381 22.59 -4.95 20.49
CA THR A 381 22.93 -5.65 21.75
C THR A 381 24.35 -5.41 22.25
N THR A 382 25.15 -4.54 21.61
CA THR A 382 26.53 -4.22 22.01
C THR A 382 26.67 -3.72 23.46
N SER A 383 25.57 -3.35 24.12
CA SER A 383 25.55 -2.94 25.53
C SER A 383 25.40 -4.10 26.53
N ASN A 384 25.14 -5.34 26.11
CA ASN A 384 24.66 -6.39 27.01
C ASN A 384 25.45 -7.73 26.93
N HIS A 385 26.34 -7.92 27.91
CA HIS A 385 27.20 -9.10 28.03
C HIS A 385 26.41 -10.42 28.24
N ALA A 386 25.23 -10.37 28.87
CA ALA A 386 24.44 -11.58 29.13
C ALA A 386 23.83 -12.16 27.84
N PHE A 387 23.38 -11.29 26.93
CA PHE A 387 22.82 -11.69 25.65
C PHE A 387 23.88 -12.27 24.70
N ARG A 388 25.09 -11.66 24.64
CA ARG A 388 26.23 -12.21 23.88
C ARG A 388 26.53 -13.65 24.27
N LYS A 389 26.56 -13.95 25.57
CA LYS A 389 26.83 -15.31 26.07
C LYS A 389 25.74 -16.30 25.63
N ASN A 390 24.46 -15.90 25.68
CA ASN A 390 23.36 -16.74 25.21
C ASN A 390 23.38 -16.97 23.69
N MET A 391 23.78 -15.96 22.89
CA MET A 391 23.95 -16.11 21.44
C MET A 391 25.14 -17.00 21.07
N GLU A 392 26.29 -16.83 21.73
CA GLU A 392 27.46 -17.72 21.55
C GLU A 392 27.14 -19.18 21.92
N ASP A 393 26.29 -19.38 22.93
CA ASP A 393 25.81 -20.71 23.29
C ASP A 393 24.77 -21.26 22.28
N HIS A 394 24.04 -20.40 21.55
CA HIS A 394 23.08 -20.79 20.50
C HIS A 394 23.74 -21.07 19.14
N GLU A 395 24.74 -20.26 18.74
CA GLU A 395 25.57 -20.51 17.54
C GLU A 395 26.36 -21.82 17.62
N ARG A 396 26.57 -22.36 18.83
CA ARG A 396 27.16 -23.69 19.03
C ARG A 396 26.16 -24.85 18.90
N VAL A 397 24.86 -24.56 18.95
CA VAL A 397 23.78 -25.56 18.91
C VAL A 397 23.23 -25.70 17.48
N LEU A 398 23.22 -24.62 16.71
CA LEU A 398 23.05 -24.64 15.25
C LEU A 398 24.34 -25.14 14.58
#